data_AF-A0A1W1VPZ4-F1
#
_entry.id   AF-A0A1W1VPZ4-F1
#
_cell.length_a   1.000
_cell.length_b   1.000
_cell.length_c   1.000
_cell.angle_alpha   90.00
_cell.angle_beta   90.00
_cell.angle_gamma   90.00
#
_symmetry.space_group_name_H-M   'P 1'
#
loop_
_entity.id
_entity.type
_entity.pdbx_description
1 polymer ?
#
loop_
_entity_poly.entity_id
_entity_poly.type
_entity_poly.pdbx_seq_one_letter_code
_entity_poly.pdbx_strand_id
1 'polypeptide(L)'
;MKNVLKKHNSELYIEAIGLNSLILLSKDLFPSNDDLKSYTDEIIKIELKNYLFKSRTLLVAKINKYIYDLEVDEIKTLYKNMNNYLINKDGKSDKDNDNNKNNRDENNKINNKKNKSKDNLKTWLENI
;
A
#
# COMPACT_ATOMS: atom_id res chain seq x y z
N MET A 1 26.94 18.69 16.51
CA MET A 1 25.99 17.73 15.90
C MET A 1 24.62 18.40 15.61
N LYS A 2 24.59 19.61 15.01
CA LYS A 2 23.36 20.43 14.86
C LYS A 2 23.22 21.02 13.44
N ASN A 3 23.46 20.24 12.38
CA ASN A 3 23.34 20.80 11.01
C ASN A 3 23.11 19.81 9.84
N VAL A 4 22.78 18.53 10.09
CA VAL A 4 22.67 17.55 8.97
C VAL A 4 21.28 17.56 8.29
N LEU A 5 20.23 17.98 9.00
CA LEU A 5 18.84 17.94 8.50
C LEU A 5 18.29 19.29 8.01
N LYS A 6 19.12 20.33 7.91
CA LYS A 6 18.67 21.72 7.66
C LYS A 6 18.07 22.00 6.29
N LYS A 7 18.13 21.04 5.36
CA LYS A 7 17.72 21.25 3.95
C LYS A 7 16.20 21.25 3.77
N HIS A 8 15.44 20.74 4.72
CA HIS A 8 14.01 20.51 4.56
C HIS A 8 13.25 21.07 5.77
N ASN A 9 12.08 21.67 5.53
CA ASN A 9 11.17 22.06 6.60
C ASN A 9 10.76 20.76 7.33
N SER A 10 11.42 20.47 8.46
CA SER A 10 11.57 19.09 8.94
C SER A 10 10.25 18.41 9.25
N GLU A 11 9.27 19.18 9.73
CA GLU A 11 7.96 18.67 10.13
C GLU A 11 7.12 18.22 8.93
N LEU A 12 6.99 19.04 7.88
CA LEU A 12 6.21 18.69 6.69
C LEU A 12 6.71 17.39 6.02
N TYR A 13 8.03 17.19 5.98
CA TYR A 13 8.60 15.98 5.39
C TYR A 13 8.34 14.75 6.27
N ILE A 14 8.46 14.90 7.59
CA ILE A 14 8.14 13.84 8.55
C ILE A 14 6.67 13.46 8.42
N GLU A 15 5.76 14.44 8.36
CA GLU A 15 4.34 14.22 8.19
C GLU A 15 4.02 13.54 6.86
N ALA A 16 4.58 14.02 5.75
CA ALA A 16 4.33 13.43 4.43
C ALA A 16 4.83 11.98 4.33
N ILE A 17 6.03 11.71 4.83
CA ILE A 17 6.60 10.35 4.87
C ILE A 17 5.80 9.45 5.81
N GLY A 18 5.42 9.95 6.98
CA GLY A 18 4.63 9.22 7.97
C GLY A 18 3.25 8.86 7.41
N LEU A 19 2.55 9.84 6.86
CA LEU A 19 1.23 9.66 6.25
C LEU A 19 1.29 8.67 5.09
N ASN A 20 2.22 8.84 4.14
CA ASN A 20 2.39 7.90 3.02
C ASN A 20 2.65 6.47 3.52
N SER A 21 3.49 6.32 4.55
CA SER A 21 3.79 5.01 5.13
C SER A 21 2.54 4.34 5.73
N LEU A 22 1.73 5.11 6.48
CA LEU A 22 0.49 4.61 7.06
C LEU A 22 -0.52 4.21 5.98
N ILE A 23 -0.67 5.03 4.94
CA ILE A 23 -1.57 4.74 3.81
C ILE A 23 -1.17 3.44 3.12
N LEU A 24 0.10 3.30 2.73
CA LEU A 24 0.59 2.15 1.96
C LEU A 24 0.60 0.85 2.78
N LEU A 25 0.80 0.93 4.10
CA LEU A 25 0.82 -0.24 4.98
C LEU A 25 -0.59 -0.69 5.42
N SER A 26 -1.57 0.21 5.40
CA SER A 26 -2.93 -0.10 5.84
C SER A 26 -3.58 -1.20 5.00
N LYS A 27 -4.00 -2.27 5.67
CA LYS A 27 -4.80 -3.36 5.06
C LYS A 27 -6.27 -3.00 4.93
N ASP A 28 -6.74 -2.06 5.74
CA ASP A 28 -8.12 -1.59 5.72
C ASP A 28 -8.34 -0.69 4.50
N LEU A 29 -7.35 0.14 4.14
CA LEU A 29 -7.41 0.98 2.94
C LEU A 29 -7.16 0.20 1.65
N PHE A 30 -6.24 -0.79 1.71
CA PHE A 30 -5.84 -1.62 0.59
C PHE A 30 -5.72 -3.07 1.05
N PRO A 31 -6.68 -3.96 0.71
CA PRO A 31 -6.63 -5.37 1.11
C PRO A 31 -5.47 -6.15 0.48
N SER A 32 -5.12 -5.85 -0.77
CA SER A 32 -4.01 -6.46 -1.50
C SER A 32 -2.94 -5.43 -1.90
N ASN A 33 -1.79 -5.89 -2.39
CA ASN A 33 -0.75 -4.96 -2.86
C ASN A 33 -1.07 -4.40 -4.26
N ASP A 34 -1.85 -5.12 -5.05
CA ASP A 34 -2.23 -4.67 -6.39
C ASP A 34 -3.19 -3.48 -6.31
N ASP A 35 -4.00 -3.41 -5.24
CA ASP A 35 -4.88 -2.26 -4.96
C ASP A 35 -4.11 -0.96 -4.70
N LEU A 36 -2.82 -1.03 -4.37
CA LEU A 36 -1.98 0.16 -4.16
C LEU A 36 -1.67 0.89 -5.47
N LYS A 37 -1.84 0.24 -6.62
CA LYS A 37 -1.57 0.83 -7.94
C LYS A 37 -2.40 2.08 -8.19
N SER A 38 -3.70 2.03 -7.88
CA SER A 38 -4.58 3.19 -8.06
C SER A 38 -4.09 4.40 -7.26
N TYR A 39 -3.71 4.19 -6.00
CA TYR A 39 -3.15 5.25 -5.17
C TYR A 39 -1.82 5.78 -5.71
N THR A 40 -0.89 4.91 -6.12
CA THR A 40 0.40 5.37 -6.64
C THR A 40 0.26 6.13 -7.96
N ASP A 41 -0.65 5.70 -8.82
CA ASP A 41 -0.86 6.30 -10.14
C ASP A 41 -1.59 7.65 -10.01
N GLU A 42 -2.59 7.75 -9.12
CA GLU A 42 -3.39 8.97 -8.94
C GLU A 42 -2.68 10.04 -8.10
N ILE A 43 -2.01 9.64 -7.01
CA ILE A 43 -1.49 10.56 -6.00
C ILE A 43 0.01 10.80 -6.15
N ILE A 44 0.80 9.73 -6.29
CA ILE A 44 2.27 9.83 -6.36
C ILE A 44 2.73 10.22 -7.77
N LYS A 45 2.04 9.72 -8.81
CA LYS A 45 2.25 10.05 -10.23
C LYS A 45 3.67 9.75 -10.74
N ILE A 46 4.24 8.64 -10.30
CA ILE A 46 5.54 8.14 -10.78
C ILE A 46 5.40 6.75 -11.38
N GLU A 47 6.20 6.47 -12.41
CA GLU A 47 6.18 5.14 -13.03
C GLU A 47 6.89 4.12 -12.13
N LEU A 48 6.12 3.18 -11.57
CA LEU A 48 6.62 2.12 -10.70
C LEU A 48 6.58 0.78 -11.43
N LYS A 49 7.73 0.11 -11.46
CA LYS A 49 7.84 -1.22 -12.03
C LYS A 49 6.95 -2.21 -11.28
N ASN A 50 6.30 -3.11 -12.01
CA ASN A 50 5.36 -4.10 -11.45
C ASN A 50 5.92 -4.94 -10.29
N TYR A 51 7.23 -5.22 -10.27
CA TYR A 51 7.83 -5.98 -9.17
C TYR A 51 7.78 -5.25 -7.82
N LEU A 52 7.67 -3.92 -7.81
CA LEU A 52 7.60 -3.13 -6.58
C LEU A 52 6.32 -3.41 -5.80
N PHE A 53 5.23 -3.73 -6.48
CA PHE A 53 3.95 -4.10 -5.88
C PHE A 53 3.96 -5.52 -5.28
N LYS A 54 5.05 -6.29 -5.45
CA LYS A 54 5.18 -7.60 -4.76
C LYS A 54 5.42 -7.46 -3.26
N SER A 55 5.87 -6.29 -2.79
CA SER A 55 6.09 -6.03 -1.36
C SER A 55 5.70 -4.60 -0.97
N ARG A 56 4.78 -4.46 -0.01
CA ARG A 56 4.39 -3.14 0.51
C ARG A 56 5.55 -2.38 1.11
N THR A 57 6.44 -3.06 1.84
CA THR A 57 7.59 -2.40 2.48
C THR A 57 8.59 -1.89 1.45
N LEU A 58 8.78 -2.62 0.35
CA LEU A 58 9.60 -2.17 -0.78
C LEU A 58 9.00 -0.93 -1.44
N LEU A 59 7.68 -0.94 -1.63
CA LEU A 59 6.93 0.19 -2.18
C LEU A 59 7.04 1.43 -1.28
N VAL A 60 6.84 1.26 0.03
CA VAL A 60 7.01 2.32 1.04
C VAL A 60 8.41 2.91 0.98
N ALA A 61 9.46 2.07 1.02
CA ALA A 61 10.83 2.54 0.97
C ALA A 61 11.12 3.34 -0.31
N LYS A 62 10.62 2.84 -1.46
CA LYS A 62 10.81 3.49 -2.75
C LYS A 62 10.12 4.85 -2.83
N ILE A 63 8.86 4.93 -2.38
CA ILE A 63 8.07 6.17 -2.42
C ILE A 63 8.57 7.16 -1.37
N ASN A 64 8.91 6.72 -0.16
CA ASN A 64 9.47 7.63 0.85
C ASN A 64 10.80 8.23 0.41
N LYS A 65 11.64 7.45 -0.30
CA LYS A 65 12.87 7.99 -0.89
C LYS A 65 12.55 9.05 -1.95
N TYR A 66 11.55 8.82 -2.79
CA TYR A 66 11.07 9.83 -3.74
C TYR A 66 10.57 11.10 -3.03
N ILE A 67 9.72 10.97 -2.01
CA ILE A 67 9.21 12.10 -1.21
C ILE A 67 10.35 12.90 -0.58
N TYR A 68 11.37 12.21 -0.06
CA TYR A 68 12.54 12.85 0.54
C TYR A 68 13.33 13.72 -0.46
N ASP A 69 13.32 13.35 -1.74
CA ASP A 69 14.06 14.06 -2.79
C ASP A 69 13.26 15.19 -3.46
N LEU A 70 11.98 15.39 -3.09
CA LEU A 70 11.13 16.46 -3.62
C LEU A 70 11.45 17.83 -3.02
N GLU A 71 11.08 18.88 -3.74
CA GLU A 71 11.13 20.26 -3.25
C GLU A 71 9.94 20.58 -2.34
N VAL A 72 10.08 21.63 -1.52
CA VAL A 72 9.09 22.00 -0.49
C VAL A 72 7.68 22.20 -1.06
N ASP A 73 7.54 22.88 -2.21
CA ASP A 73 6.22 23.15 -2.79
C ASP A 73 5.59 21.92 -3.46
N GLU A 74 6.40 21.00 -3.94
CA GLU A 74 5.95 19.70 -4.46
C GLU A 74 5.39 18.84 -3.32
N ILE A 75 6.06 18.83 -2.16
CA ILE A 75 5.60 18.08 -0.98
C ILE A 75 4.32 18.68 -0.41
N LYS A 76 4.18 20.01 -0.36
CA LYS A 76 2.91 20.62 0.08
C LYS A 76 1.75 20.15 -0.80
N THR A 77 1.96 20.15 -2.11
CA THR A 77 0.97 19.67 -3.08
C THR A 77 0.66 18.19 -2.85
N LEU A 78 1.70 17.35 -2.72
CA LEU A 78 1.55 15.92 -2.52
C LEU A 78 0.82 15.61 -1.20
N TYR A 79 1.21 16.26 -0.10
CA TYR A 79 0.60 16.09 1.22
C TYR A 79 -0.88 16.48 1.21
N LYS A 80 -1.23 17.59 0.55
CA LYS A 80 -2.63 17.96 0.34
C LYS A 80 -3.39 16.90 -0.45
N ASN A 81 -2.80 16.35 -1.51
CA ASN A 81 -3.43 15.30 -2.31
C ASN A 81 -3.65 14.01 -1.51
N MET A 82 -2.69 13.61 -0.68
CA MET A 82 -2.83 12.46 0.23
C MET A 82 -3.99 12.64 1.21
N ASN A 83 -4.09 13.81 1.84
CA ASN A 83 -5.19 14.12 2.76
C ASN A 83 -6.56 14.12 2.05
N ASN A 84 -6.64 14.75 0.88
CA ASN A 84 -7.87 14.75 0.07
C ASN A 84 -8.29 13.33 -0.34
N TYR A 85 -7.32 12.48 -0.68
CA TYR A 85 -7.58 11.08 -1.02
C TYR A 85 -8.25 10.33 0.14
N LEU A 86 -7.77 10.52 1.37
CA LEU A 86 -8.36 9.90 2.56
C LEU A 86 -9.78 10.40 2.82
N ILE A 87 -9.99 11.73 2.82
CA ILE A 87 -11.31 12.34 3.04
C ILE A 87 -12.34 11.80 2.02
N ASN A 88 -11.94 11.69 0.75
CA ASN A 88 -12.82 11.19 -0.31
C ASN A 88 -13.10 9.69 -0.23
N LYS A 89 -12.21 8.91 0.40
CA LYS A 89 -12.37 7.46 0.59
C LYS A 89 -13.28 7.17 1.78
N ASP A 90 -13.15 7.92 2.87
CA ASP A 90 -14.02 7.84 4.04
C ASP A 90 -15.46 8.27 3.71
N GLY A 91 -15.66 9.28 2.87
CA GLY A 91 -17.00 9.73 2.46
C GLY A 91 -17.77 8.74 1.55
N LYS A 92 -17.14 7.65 1.10
CA LYS A 92 -17.76 6.63 0.24
C LYS A 92 -18.17 5.35 0.98
N SER A 93 -17.74 5.13 2.22
CA SER A 93 -18.00 3.88 2.94
C SER A 93 -19.45 3.71 3.45
N ASP A 94 -20.24 4.78 3.48
CA ASP A 94 -21.58 4.75 4.11
C ASP A 94 -22.74 4.43 3.15
N LYS A 95 -22.50 4.27 1.84
CA LYS A 95 -23.58 4.06 0.85
C LYS A 95 -23.72 2.65 0.28
N ASP A 96 -22.74 1.77 0.48
CA ASP A 96 -22.73 0.47 -0.22
C ASP A 96 -22.98 -0.75 0.67
N ASN A 97 -23.29 -0.56 1.97
CA ASN A 97 -23.43 -1.68 2.92
C ASN A 97 -24.86 -2.18 3.19
N ASP A 98 -25.90 -1.69 2.51
CA ASP A 98 -27.30 -2.06 2.84
C ASP A 98 -28.00 -3.02 1.86
N ASN A 99 -27.31 -3.60 0.87
CA ASN A 99 -27.99 -4.39 -0.18
C ASN A 99 -27.42 -5.78 -0.49
N ASN A 100 -26.71 -6.44 0.43
CA ASN A 100 -26.32 -7.83 0.16
C ASN A 100 -26.31 -8.75 1.39
N LYS A 101 -27.47 -8.84 2.05
CA LYS A 101 -27.76 -9.90 3.00
C LYS A 101 -29.10 -10.53 2.67
N ASN A 102 -29.16 -11.31 1.59
CA ASN A 102 -30.13 -12.38 1.40
C ASN A 102 -29.67 -13.33 0.27
N ASN A 103 -29.70 -14.62 0.58
CA ASN A 103 -29.47 -15.78 -0.29
C ASN A 103 -28.00 -16.19 -0.55
N ARG A 104 -27.53 -17.16 0.25
CA ARG A 104 -27.08 -18.48 -0.24
C ARG A 104 -26.63 -19.34 0.95
N ASP A 105 -27.60 -19.97 1.59
CA ASP A 105 -27.37 -21.31 2.13
C ASP A 105 -27.47 -22.33 0.98
N GLU A 106 -26.69 -23.41 1.12
CA GLU A 106 -26.70 -24.66 0.34
C GLU A 106 -26.02 -24.64 -1.05
N ASN A 107 -24.72 -24.99 -1.09
CA ASN A 107 -24.31 -26.34 -1.52
C ASN A 107 -22.80 -26.60 -1.40
N ASN A 108 -22.50 -27.77 -0.84
CA ASN A 108 -21.19 -28.38 -0.67
C ASN A 108 -20.37 -28.47 -1.97
N LYS A 109 -19.06 -28.17 -1.88
CA LYS A 109 -18.00 -29.00 -2.47
C LYS A 109 -16.65 -28.69 -1.83
N ILE A 110 -16.29 -29.56 -0.88
CA ILE A 110 -14.93 -29.86 -0.44
C ILE A 110 -14.05 -30.04 -1.68
N ASN A 111 -12.99 -29.26 -1.83
CA ASN A 111 -11.83 -29.66 -2.62
C ASN A 111 -10.55 -29.19 -1.94
N ASN A 112 -9.79 -30.21 -1.51
CA ASN A 112 -8.49 -30.13 -0.86
C ASN A 112 -7.50 -29.23 -1.62
N LYS A 113 -6.96 -28.21 -0.94
CA LYS A 113 -5.67 -27.63 -1.29
C LYS A 113 -4.73 -27.70 -0.08
N LYS A 114 -4.51 -28.92 0.39
CA LYS A 114 -3.43 -29.23 1.33
C LYS A 114 -2.10 -29.24 0.55
N ASN A 115 -1.18 -28.38 1.00
CA ASN A 115 0.27 -28.59 1.02
C ASN A 115 1.08 -28.59 -0.29
N LYS A 116 1.11 -27.46 -1.01
CA LYS A 116 2.18 -27.20 -2.01
C LYS A 116 3.57 -26.93 -1.37
N SER A 117 3.62 -26.70 -0.05
CA SER A 117 4.85 -26.38 0.68
C SER A 117 5.66 -27.62 1.10
N LYS A 118 5.02 -28.79 1.25
CA LYS A 118 5.70 -30.04 1.66
C LYS A 118 6.40 -30.76 0.51
N ASP A 119 5.98 -30.52 -0.72
CA ASP A 119 6.54 -31.18 -1.91
C ASP A 119 7.94 -30.63 -2.26
N ASN A 120 8.17 -29.33 -2.06
CA ASN A 120 9.45 -28.70 -2.37
C ASN A 120 10.60 -29.19 -1.47
N LEU A 121 10.30 -29.61 -0.23
CA LEU A 121 11.30 -30.13 0.70
C LEU A 121 11.72 -31.56 0.34
N LYS A 122 10.77 -32.39 -0.14
CA LYS A 122 11.09 -33.75 -0.62
C LYS A 122 11.99 -33.72 -1.86
N THR A 123 11.70 -32.83 -2.81
CA THR A 123 12.53 -32.66 -4.01
C THR A 123 13.97 -32.23 -3.71
N TRP A 124 14.19 -31.53 -2.58
CA TRP A 124 15.53 -31.15 -2.13
C TRP A 124 16.30 -32.30 -1.49
N LEU A 125 15.62 -33.16 -0.72
CA LEU A 125 16.24 -34.31 -0.05
C LEU A 125 16.56 -35.47 -1.00
N GLU A 126 15.88 -35.56 -2.15
CA GLU A 126 16.12 -36.61 -3.16
C GLU A 126 17.32 -36.30 -4.09
N ASN A 127 17.88 -35.08 -4.05
CA ASN A 127 18.99 -34.63 -4.89
C ASN A 127 20.31 -34.39 -4.13
N ILE A 128 20.42 -34.88 -2.90
CA ILE A 128 21.66 -34.99 -2.12
C ILE A 128 21.98 -36.47 -1.94
#